data_AF-W9YJ96-F1
#
_entry.id   AF-W9YJ96-F1
#
_cell.length_a   1.000
_cell.length_b   1.000
_cell.length_c   1.000
_cell.angle_alpha   90.00
_cell.angle_beta   90.00
_cell.angle_gamma   90.00
#
_symmetry.space_group_name_H-M   'P 1'
#
loop_
_entity.id
_entity.type
_entity.pdbx_description
1 polymer ?
#
loop_
_entity_poly.entity_id
_entity_poly.type
_entity_poly.pdbx_seq_one_letter_code
_entity_poly.pdbx_strand_id
1 'polypeptide(L)'
;MLLQFDGLKYAVLACGASHTHLVTGSSQMNAAGIMYYSRAVSKVNQALTNIDWSRDDYNVAVLLAITFLYIHGIFAVDTNRDIPKHVTGAVRLINLRYAQSRKPPMARPIHRIIWESILYQMFRQTVRHPFSVDFQPDFVFWDRAESVLQSLTFPDASPAANSPVIGFPLSLQKLIIEIVPLCKSPHQPKPEVLRSLQHRMEYWESTVVEDGQCDKEESPSHVCTTPADRAHLFHQHSTSLYILAASLLLDWVSRSQEVSYEAEPHLPPPCNSWQIRRALQIMRCSQAHEELSRCYLGSWPSLIFGYAVDRPEHVAVVRTDLDQRFHKMYSSEELLFLRELESVWRTRGISS
;
A
#
# COMPACT_ATOMS: atom_id res chain seq x y z
N MET A 1 -2.88 -30.23 -0.43
CA MET A 1 -2.09 -30.06 -1.67
C MET A 1 -1.18 -28.83 -1.65
N LEU A 2 -1.62 -27.66 -1.16
CA LEU A 2 -0.76 -26.46 -0.97
C LEU A 2 0.53 -26.73 -0.18
N LEU A 3 0.49 -27.67 0.77
CA LEU A 3 1.64 -28.08 1.58
C LEU A 3 2.67 -28.96 0.85
N GLN A 4 2.44 -29.36 -0.40
CA GLN A 4 3.39 -30.19 -1.15
C GLN A 4 4.57 -29.37 -1.71
N PHE A 5 4.44 -28.05 -1.80
CA PHE A 5 5.53 -27.20 -2.25
C PHE A 5 6.33 -26.67 -1.05
N ASP A 6 7.52 -27.24 -0.84
CA ASP A 6 8.42 -26.84 0.25
C ASP A 6 8.75 -25.34 0.25
N GLY A 7 8.78 -24.70 -0.93
CA GLY A 7 9.04 -23.26 -1.02
C GLY A 7 8.00 -22.43 -0.28
N LEU A 8 6.72 -22.82 -0.33
CA LEU A 8 5.67 -22.15 0.44
C LEU A 8 5.87 -22.34 1.95
N LYS A 9 6.20 -23.57 2.38
CA LYS A 9 6.52 -23.85 3.79
C LYS A 9 7.67 -22.96 4.29
N TYR A 10 8.75 -22.88 3.53
CA TYR A 10 9.89 -22.04 3.90
C TYR A 10 9.53 -20.55 3.89
N ALA A 11 8.73 -20.07 2.93
CA ALA A 11 8.33 -18.66 2.90
C ALA A 11 7.48 -18.29 4.13
N VAL A 12 6.55 -19.15 4.54
CA VAL A 12 5.75 -18.96 5.77
C VAL A 12 6.63 -18.96 7.02
N LEU A 13 7.56 -19.91 7.13
CA LEU A 13 8.51 -19.97 8.25
C LEU A 13 9.42 -18.74 8.31
N ALA A 14 9.84 -18.23 7.14
CA ALA A 14 10.61 -17.00 7.06
C ALA A 14 9.83 -15.81 7.63
N CYS A 15 8.57 -15.63 7.20
CA CYS A 15 7.71 -14.56 7.72
C CYS A 15 7.50 -14.68 9.23
N GLY A 16 7.19 -15.89 9.73
CA GLY A 16 6.99 -16.13 11.16
C GLY A 16 8.23 -15.84 12.00
N ALA A 17 9.40 -16.28 11.55
CA ALA A 17 10.66 -16.02 12.24
C ALA A 17 11.02 -14.53 12.25
N SER A 18 10.89 -13.83 11.11
CA SER A 18 11.17 -12.39 11.01
C SER A 18 10.20 -11.55 11.84
N HIS A 19 8.91 -11.91 11.85
CA HIS A 19 7.94 -11.27 12.74
C HIS A 19 8.27 -11.51 14.21
N THR A 20 8.61 -12.75 14.59
CA THR A 20 9.02 -13.08 15.97
C THR A 20 10.28 -12.32 16.38
N HIS A 21 11.24 -12.14 15.46
CA HIS A 21 12.41 -11.30 15.69
C HIS A 21 12.03 -9.86 16.03
N LEU A 22 11.11 -9.24 15.27
CA LEU A 22 10.66 -7.87 15.55
C LEU A 22 9.96 -7.75 16.91
N VAL A 23 9.17 -8.75 17.30
CA VAL A 23 8.46 -8.76 18.59
C VAL A 23 9.42 -8.96 19.77
N THR A 24 10.43 -9.82 19.62
CA THR A 24 11.26 -10.29 20.75
C THR A 24 12.68 -9.74 20.78
N GLY A 25 13.15 -9.13 19.69
CA GLY A 25 14.56 -8.77 19.48
C GLY A 25 15.49 -9.98 19.28
N SER A 26 14.98 -11.21 19.16
CA SER A 26 15.81 -12.42 19.12
C SER A 26 16.65 -12.51 17.84
N SER A 27 17.98 -12.44 17.97
CA SER A 27 18.92 -12.58 16.85
C SER A 27 18.87 -13.97 16.20
N GLN A 28 18.56 -15.02 16.97
CA GLN A 28 18.35 -16.37 16.45
C GLN A 28 17.16 -16.45 15.50
N MET A 29 16.07 -15.76 15.84
CA MET A 29 14.89 -15.68 14.97
C MET A 29 15.19 -14.88 13.69
N ASN A 30 16.01 -13.83 13.78
CA ASN A 30 16.47 -13.11 12.57
C ASN A 30 17.24 -14.04 11.62
N ALA A 31 18.24 -14.77 12.16
CA ALA A 31 19.03 -15.72 11.38
C ALA A 31 18.17 -16.83 10.77
N ALA A 32 17.19 -17.34 11.52
CA ALA A 32 16.23 -18.33 11.02
C ALA A 32 15.37 -17.76 9.88
N GLY A 33 14.88 -16.52 10.01
CA GLY A 33 14.12 -15.82 8.97
C GLY A 33 14.87 -15.72 7.65
N ILE A 34 16.11 -15.25 7.70
CA ILE A 34 17.00 -15.13 6.53
C ILE A 34 17.28 -16.51 5.91
N MET A 35 17.58 -17.52 6.74
CA MET A 35 17.82 -18.88 6.25
C MET A 35 16.60 -19.45 5.52
N TYR A 36 15.41 -19.34 6.10
CA TYR A 36 14.18 -19.83 5.47
C TYR A 36 13.83 -19.06 4.22
N TYR A 37 14.02 -17.73 4.21
CA TYR A 37 13.84 -16.90 3.02
C TYR A 37 14.73 -17.39 1.86
N SER A 38 16.02 -17.61 2.11
CA SER A 38 16.96 -18.12 1.11
C SER A 38 16.53 -19.48 0.55
N ARG A 39 16.09 -20.40 1.42
CA ARG A 39 15.57 -21.72 1.00
C ARG A 39 14.30 -21.59 0.18
N ALA A 40 13.38 -20.71 0.55
CA ALA A 40 12.15 -20.46 -0.17
C ALA A 40 12.43 -19.93 -1.58
N VAL A 41 13.30 -18.94 -1.73
CA VAL A 41 13.74 -18.39 -3.03
C VAL A 41 14.35 -19.49 -3.90
N SER A 42 15.24 -20.33 -3.33
CA SER A 42 15.83 -21.46 -4.05
C SER A 42 14.78 -22.44 -4.58
N LYS A 43 13.79 -22.80 -3.75
CA LYS A 43 12.69 -23.69 -4.16
C LYS A 43 11.78 -23.07 -5.21
N VAL A 44 11.49 -21.77 -5.11
CA VAL A 44 10.73 -21.04 -6.14
C VAL A 44 11.48 -21.06 -7.47
N ASN A 45 12.78 -20.76 -7.47
CA ASN A 45 13.58 -20.80 -8.70
C ASN A 45 13.58 -22.20 -9.34
N GLN A 46 13.75 -23.26 -8.56
CA GLN A 46 13.66 -24.65 -9.05
C GLN A 46 12.27 -25.01 -9.60
N ALA A 47 11.20 -24.47 -9.02
CA ALA A 47 9.85 -24.67 -9.51
C ALA A 47 9.59 -23.92 -10.82
N LEU A 48 10.12 -22.71 -10.96
CA LEU A 48 9.99 -21.90 -12.18
C LEU A 48 10.71 -22.53 -13.38
N THR A 49 11.84 -23.21 -13.17
CA THR A 49 12.55 -23.92 -14.26
C THR A 49 11.81 -25.15 -14.76
N ASN A 50 10.93 -25.75 -13.94
CA ASN A 50 10.21 -27.00 -14.24
C ASN A 50 8.70 -26.80 -14.20
N ILE A 51 8.22 -25.59 -14.53
CA ILE A 51 6.82 -25.25 -14.32
C ILE A 51 5.93 -26.03 -15.30
N ASP A 52 4.97 -26.76 -14.75
CA ASP A 52 3.95 -27.49 -15.50
C ASP A 52 2.62 -26.77 -15.35
N TRP A 53 2.22 -26.06 -16.40
CA TRP A 53 1.00 -25.27 -16.45
C TRP A 53 -0.28 -26.10 -16.41
N SER A 54 -0.19 -27.41 -16.60
CA SER A 54 -1.34 -28.32 -16.39
C SER A 54 -1.64 -28.57 -14.91
N ARG A 55 -0.68 -28.30 -14.00
CA ARG A 55 -0.80 -28.54 -12.55
C ARG A 55 -1.21 -27.26 -11.80
N ASP A 56 -2.45 -26.84 -11.98
CA ASP A 56 -2.97 -25.57 -11.40
C ASP A 56 -2.71 -25.39 -9.90
N ASP A 57 -2.92 -26.42 -9.07
CA ASP A 57 -2.75 -26.30 -7.62
C ASP A 57 -1.29 -26.11 -7.21
N TYR A 58 -0.34 -26.68 -7.97
CA TYR A 58 1.09 -26.46 -7.76
C TYR A 58 1.48 -25.03 -8.12
N ASN A 59 0.96 -24.52 -9.24
CA ASN A 59 1.21 -23.15 -9.70
C ASN A 59 0.64 -22.12 -8.72
N VAL A 60 -0.51 -22.42 -8.10
CA VAL A 60 -1.05 -21.61 -6.99
C VAL A 60 -0.12 -21.61 -5.78
N ALA A 61 0.44 -22.77 -5.40
CA ALA A 61 1.39 -22.83 -4.27
C ALA A 61 2.67 -22.02 -4.53
N VAL A 62 3.18 -22.02 -5.76
CA VAL A 62 4.33 -21.19 -6.17
C VAL A 62 3.99 -19.70 -6.11
N LEU A 63 2.84 -19.29 -6.65
CA LEU A 63 2.35 -17.91 -6.56
C LEU A 63 2.23 -17.45 -5.11
N LEU A 64 1.61 -18.27 -4.25
CA LEU A 64 1.50 -17.95 -2.82
C LEU A 64 2.88 -17.85 -2.15
N ALA A 65 3.83 -18.71 -2.50
CA ALA A 65 5.18 -18.61 -1.97
C ALA A 65 5.83 -17.28 -2.34
N ILE A 66 5.71 -16.83 -3.60
CA ILE A 66 6.19 -15.50 -4.03
C ILE A 66 5.46 -14.39 -3.27
N THR A 67 4.16 -14.55 -3.01
CA THR A 67 3.39 -13.63 -2.17
C THR A 67 3.97 -13.51 -0.76
N PHE A 68 4.28 -14.64 -0.12
CA PHE A 68 4.96 -14.60 1.17
C PHE A 68 6.37 -14.00 1.09
N LEU A 69 7.10 -14.18 -0.01
CA LEU A 69 8.45 -13.60 -0.18
C LEU A 69 8.44 -12.07 -0.23
N TYR A 70 7.50 -11.42 -0.93
CA TYR A 70 7.40 -9.97 -0.85
C TYR A 70 6.80 -9.48 0.48
N ILE A 71 5.94 -10.27 1.14
CA ILE A 71 5.45 -9.94 2.49
C ILE A 71 6.60 -10.01 3.51
N HIS A 72 7.50 -10.99 3.37
CA HIS A 72 8.68 -11.12 4.21
C HIS A 72 9.52 -9.84 4.21
N GLY A 73 9.73 -9.21 3.04
CA GLY A 73 10.46 -7.95 2.95
C GLY A 73 9.79 -6.76 3.66
N ILE A 74 8.49 -6.84 3.97
CA ILE A 74 7.79 -5.82 4.77
C ILE A 74 8.20 -5.96 6.26
N PHE A 75 8.43 -7.19 6.72
CA PHE A 75 8.85 -7.47 8.09
C PHE A 75 10.37 -7.43 8.27
N ALA A 76 11.15 -7.84 7.27
CA ALA A 76 12.61 -7.93 7.37
C ALA A 76 13.30 -6.87 6.50
N VAL A 77 13.92 -5.88 7.17
CA VAL A 77 14.68 -4.78 6.52
C VAL A 77 15.72 -5.31 5.53
N ASP A 78 16.42 -6.39 5.88
CA ASP A 78 17.49 -6.98 5.06
C ASP A 78 17.02 -7.49 3.70
N THR A 79 15.73 -7.85 3.59
CA THR A 79 15.14 -8.39 2.36
C THR A 79 14.15 -7.42 1.70
N ASN A 80 13.95 -6.23 2.27
CA ASN A 80 13.02 -5.22 1.75
C ASN A 80 13.33 -4.84 0.29
N ARG A 81 14.62 -4.77 -0.05
CA ARG A 81 15.10 -4.45 -1.41
C ARG A 81 14.76 -5.52 -2.47
N ASP A 82 14.37 -6.72 -2.06
CA ASP A 82 13.97 -7.77 -2.98
C ASP A 82 12.48 -7.74 -3.31
N ILE A 83 11.66 -6.97 -2.58
CA ILE A 83 10.21 -6.86 -2.82
C ILE A 83 9.89 -6.54 -4.29
N PRO A 84 10.50 -5.52 -4.93
CA PRO A 84 10.23 -5.22 -6.35
C PRO A 84 10.40 -6.42 -7.27
N LYS A 85 11.47 -7.20 -7.07
CA LYS A 85 11.79 -8.38 -7.90
C LYS A 85 10.74 -9.47 -7.74
N HIS A 86 10.31 -9.73 -6.50
CA HIS A 86 9.24 -10.71 -6.22
C HIS A 86 7.91 -10.28 -6.80
N VAL A 87 7.55 -9.00 -6.71
CA VAL A 87 6.33 -8.45 -7.33
C VAL A 87 6.37 -8.58 -8.84
N THR A 88 7.47 -8.18 -9.51
CA THR A 88 7.64 -8.38 -10.96
C THR A 88 7.55 -9.86 -11.34
N GLY A 89 8.16 -10.75 -10.54
CA GLY A 89 8.05 -12.20 -10.73
C GLY A 89 6.60 -12.69 -10.65
N ALA A 90 5.85 -12.22 -9.66
CA ALA A 90 4.43 -12.57 -9.48
C ALA A 90 3.57 -12.08 -10.65
N VAL A 91 3.77 -10.83 -11.11
CA VAL A 91 3.08 -10.26 -12.28
C VAL A 91 3.34 -11.10 -13.53
N ARG A 92 4.60 -11.46 -13.80
CA ARG A 92 4.94 -12.32 -14.94
C ARG A 92 4.28 -13.69 -14.83
N LEU A 93 4.35 -14.31 -13.65
CA LEU A 93 3.85 -15.66 -13.43
C LEU A 93 2.32 -15.73 -13.56
N ILE A 94 1.59 -14.74 -13.01
CA ILE A 94 0.14 -14.71 -13.12
C ILE A 94 -0.33 -14.38 -14.55
N ASN A 95 0.42 -13.55 -15.28
CA ASN A 95 0.16 -13.28 -16.70
C ASN A 95 0.37 -14.53 -17.57
N LEU A 96 1.43 -15.30 -17.33
CA LEU A 96 1.66 -16.57 -18.01
C LEU A 96 0.54 -17.56 -17.71
N ARG A 97 0.15 -17.69 -16.43
CA ARG A 97 -0.98 -18.51 -16.02
C ARG A 97 -2.27 -18.08 -16.72
N TYR A 98 -2.55 -16.78 -16.76
CA TYR A 98 -3.74 -16.24 -17.42
C TYR A 98 -3.77 -16.61 -18.91
N ALA A 99 -2.62 -16.57 -19.59
CA ALA A 99 -2.51 -16.87 -21.02
C ALA A 99 -2.56 -18.38 -21.34
N GLN A 100 -2.06 -19.23 -20.45
CA GLN A 100 -1.84 -20.66 -20.73
C GLN A 100 -2.83 -21.59 -20.02
N SER A 101 -3.51 -21.13 -18.96
CA SER A 101 -4.52 -21.89 -18.23
C SER A 101 -5.78 -22.06 -19.07
N ARG A 102 -6.33 -23.28 -19.08
CA ARG A 102 -7.67 -23.56 -19.64
C ARG A 102 -8.79 -23.19 -18.68
N LYS A 103 -8.49 -22.96 -17.39
CA LYS A 103 -9.46 -22.59 -16.36
C LYS A 103 -9.65 -21.07 -16.31
N PRO A 104 -10.86 -20.61 -15.95
CA PRO A 104 -11.11 -19.18 -15.77
C PRO A 104 -10.21 -18.60 -14.66
N PRO A 105 -9.82 -17.32 -14.78
CA PRO A 105 -8.92 -16.68 -13.82
C PRO A 105 -9.48 -16.66 -12.39
N MET A 106 -10.81 -16.60 -12.25
CA MET A 106 -11.53 -16.59 -10.97
C MET A 106 -12.21 -17.92 -10.63
N ALA A 107 -11.58 -19.07 -10.94
CA ALA A 107 -12.20 -20.37 -10.65
C ALA A 107 -12.45 -20.67 -9.15
N ARG A 108 -11.76 -19.99 -8.23
CA ARG A 108 -11.87 -20.20 -6.77
C ARG A 108 -11.67 -18.86 -6.05
N PRO A 109 -12.30 -18.61 -4.89
CA PRO A 109 -12.14 -17.36 -4.15
C PRO A 109 -10.69 -16.98 -3.81
N ILE A 110 -9.82 -17.97 -3.58
CA ILE A 110 -8.39 -17.74 -3.34
C ILE A 110 -7.68 -17.03 -4.51
N HIS A 111 -8.17 -17.20 -5.75
CA HIS A 111 -7.59 -16.52 -6.89
C HIS A 111 -7.79 -15.01 -6.80
N ARG A 112 -8.93 -14.56 -6.27
CA ARG A 112 -9.17 -13.13 -6.04
C ARG A 112 -8.13 -12.54 -5.09
N ILE A 113 -7.90 -13.23 -3.96
CA ILE A 113 -6.88 -12.83 -2.99
C ILE A 113 -5.50 -12.72 -3.66
N ILE A 114 -5.14 -13.67 -4.53
CA ILE A 114 -3.84 -13.64 -5.24
C ILE A 114 -3.76 -12.42 -6.18
N TRP A 115 -4.77 -12.19 -7.02
CA TRP A 115 -4.80 -11.05 -7.93
C TRP A 115 -4.74 -9.72 -7.17
N GLU A 116 -5.57 -9.55 -6.15
CA GLU A 116 -5.58 -8.34 -5.34
C GLU A 116 -4.26 -8.17 -4.57
N SER A 117 -3.65 -9.25 -4.07
CA SER A 117 -2.35 -9.18 -3.38
C SER A 117 -1.22 -8.70 -4.29
N ILE A 118 -1.16 -9.21 -5.53
CA ILE A 118 -0.15 -8.79 -6.50
C ILE A 118 -0.41 -7.33 -6.92
N LEU A 119 -1.66 -6.98 -7.21
CA LEU A 119 -2.06 -5.63 -7.59
C LEU A 119 -1.75 -4.61 -6.50
N TYR A 120 -2.12 -4.92 -5.26
CA TYR A 120 -1.88 -4.07 -4.10
C TYR A 120 -0.38 -3.88 -3.83
N GLN A 121 0.43 -4.92 -4.03
CA GLN A 121 1.87 -4.79 -3.83
C GLN A 121 2.56 -4.04 -4.97
N MET A 122 2.12 -4.22 -6.21
CA MET A 122 2.57 -3.38 -7.32
C MET A 122 2.22 -1.90 -7.07
N PHE A 123 1.00 -1.62 -6.60
CA PHE A 123 0.60 -0.29 -6.16
C PHE A 123 1.56 0.24 -5.09
N ARG A 124 1.77 -0.50 -3.99
CA ARG A 124 2.66 -0.08 -2.90
C ARG A 124 4.06 0.23 -3.39
N GLN A 125 4.67 -0.62 -4.21
CA GLN A 125 6.02 -0.36 -4.74
C GLN A 125 6.05 0.87 -5.65
N THR A 126 5.00 1.08 -6.44
CA THR A 126 4.88 2.28 -7.29
C THR A 126 4.84 3.55 -6.44
N VAL A 127 4.08 3.54 -5.34
CA VAL A 127 3.79 4.75 -4.57
C VAL A 127 4.71 4.98 -3.36
N ARG A 128 5.51 3.98 -2.97
CA ARG A 128 6.34 3.96 -1.74
C ARG A 128 7.22 5.20 -1.57
N HIS A 129 7.98 5.56 -2.60
CA HIS A 129 8.85 6.72 -2.60
C HIS A 129 8.39 7.66 -3.72
N PRO A 130 7.45 8.58 -3.46
CA PRO A 130 6.81 9.40 -4.50
C PRO A 130 7.80 10.33 -5.23
N PHE A 131 8.97 10.57 -4.64
CA PHE A 131 10.03 11.45 -5.19
C PHE A 131 11.29 10.69 -5.60
N SER A 132 11.24 9.35 -5.70
CA SER A 132 12.38 8.53 -6.11
C SER A 132 11.98 7.48 -7.16
N VAL A 133 12.86 7.29 -8.14
CA VAL A 133 12.62 6.37 -9.27
C VAL A 133 13.07 4.95 -8.90
N ASP A 134 12.23 4.25 -8.14
CA ASP A 134 12.57 2.92 -7.64
C ASP A 134 11.82 1.77 -8.34
N PHE A 135 10.58 2.01 -8.76
CA PHE A 135 9.70 1.01 -9.35
C PHE A 135 8.75 1.64 -10.36
N GLN A 136 8.57 0.98 -11.51
CA GLN A 136 7.65 1.39 -12.56
C GLN A 136 6.42 0.47 -12.57
N PRO A 137 5.21 1.02 -12.58
CA PRO A 137 3.98 0.22 -12.65
C PRO A 137 3.86 -0.50 -14.00
N ASP A 138 3.33 -1.72 -13.98
CA ASP A 138 2.94 -2.45 -15.19
C ASP A 138 1.47 -2.15 -15.50
N PHE A 139 1.21 -1.13 -16.33
CA PHE A 139 -0.15 -0.73 -16.70
C PHE A 139 -0.88 -1.81 -17.53
N VAL A 140 -0.17 -2.66 -18.26
CA VAL A 140 -0.78 -3.78 -19.00
C VAL A 140 -1.32 -4.82 -18.03
N PHE A 141 -0.55 -5.14 -16.99
CA PHE A 141 -1.03 -5.97 -15.89
C PHE A 141 -2.18 -5.30 -15.14
N TRP A 142 -2.10 -3.98 -14.88
CA TRP A 142 -3.16 -3.24 -14.22
C TRP A 142 -4.51 -3.40 -14.91
N ASP A 143 -4.59 -3.06 -16.20
CA ASP A 143 -5.85 -3.11 -16.95
C ASP A 143 -6.42 -4.54 -17.00
N ARG A 144 -5.53 -5.55 -17.05
CA ARG A 144 -5.93 -6.95 -16.96
C ARG A 144 -6.48 -7.30 -15.58
N ALA A 145 -5.81 -6.89 -14.50
CA ALA A 145 -6.25 -7.14 -13.14
C ALA A 145 -7.60 -6.47 -12.86
N GLU A 146 -7.77 -5.22 -13.31
CA GLU A 146 -9.02 -4.48 -13.25
C GLU A 146 -10.16 -5.25 -13.94
N SER A 147 -9.94 -5.69 -15.18
CA SER A 147 -10.93 -6.50 -15.92
C SER A 147 -11.29 -7.82 -15.21
N VAL A 148 -10.30 -8.53 -14.65
CA VAL A 148 -10.53 -9.79 -13.93
C VAL A 148 -11.32 -9.56 -12.63
N LEU A 149 -10.99 -8.50 -11.88
CA LEU A 149 -11.55 -8.20 -10.56
C LEU A 149 -12.95 -7.57 -10.59
N GLN A 150 -13.44 -7.16 -11.78
CA GLN A 150 -14.83 -6.72 -11.98
C GLN A 150 -15.85 -7.81 -11.63
N SER A 151 -15.49 -9.08 -11.77
CA SER A 151 -16.36 -10.20 -11.38
C SER A 151 -16.47 -10.31 -9.85
N LEU A 152 -17.69 -10.21 -9.32
CA LEU A 152 -17.94 -10.42 -7.89
C LEU A 152 -17.75 -11.90 -7.55
N THR A 153 -16.90 -12.17 -6.54
CA THR A 153 -16.68 -13.54 -6.04
C THR A 153 -17.82 -13.96 -5.12
N PHE A 154 -18.41 -13.00 -4.40
CA PHE A 154 -19.52 -13.18 -3.49
C PHE A 154 -20.66 -12.21 -3.90
N PRO A 155 -21.61 -12.64 -4.74
CA PRO A 155 -22.65 -11.76 -5.29
C PRO A 155 -23.48 -11.01 -4.24
N ASP A 156 -23.70 -11.65 -3.08
CA ASP A 156 -24.51 -11.08 -1.99
C ASP A 156 -23.72 -10.14 -1.06
N ALA A 157 -22.40 -10.04 -1.23
CA ALA A 157 -21.54 -9.22 -0.38
C ALA A 157 -21.36 -7.81 -0.97
N SER A 158 -21.12 -6.83 -0.10
CA SER A 158 -20.83 -5.46 -0.55
C SER A 158 -19.57 -5.41 -1.43
N PRO A 159 -19.40 -4.37 -2.27
CA PRO A 159 -18.19 -4.20 -3.06
C PRO A 159 -16.91 -4.18 -2.20
N ALA A 160 -16.96 -3.56 -1.02
CA ALA A 160 -15.85 -3.54 -0.06
C ALA A 160 -15.56 -4.94 0.49
N ALA A 161 -16.58 -5.71 0.87
CA ALA A 161 -16.42 -7.09 1.34
C ALA A 161 -15.93 -8.05 0.23
N ASN A 162 -16.23 -7.73 -1.03
CA ASN A 162 -15.66 -8.45 -2.17
C ASN A 162 -14.18 -8.13 -2.39
N SER A 163 -13.62 -7.06 -1.83
CA SER A 163 -12.20 -6.70 -2.02
C SER A 163 -11.39 -6.78 -0.71
N PRO A 164 -11.10 -8.00 -0.21
CA PRO A 164 -10.50 -8.20 1.10
C PRO A 164 -9.06 -7.71 1.23
N VAL A 165 -8.34 -7.42 0.12
CA VAL A 165 -6.93 -7.02 0.18
C VAL A 165 -6.68 -5.56 -0.22
N ILE A 166 -7.48 -4.95 -1.09
CA ILE A 166 -7.16 -3.57 -1.56
C ILE A 166 -7.67 -2.53 -0.57
N GLY A 167 -8.84 -2.76 0.02
CA GLY A 167 -9.39 -1.93 1.11
C GLY A 167 -9.94 -0.56 0.71
N PHE A 168 -9.73 -0.11 -0.53
CA PHE A 168 -10.29 1.11 -1.12
C PHE A 168 -10.56 0.93 -2.63
N PRO A 169 -11.31 1.83 -3.31
CA PRO A 169 -11.72 1.64 -4.69
C PRO A 169 -10.56 1.51 -5.68
N LEU A 170 -10.65 0.53 -6.60
CA LEU A 170 -9.65 0.30 -7.66
C LEU A 170 -9.45 1.52 -8.56
N SER A 171 -10.51 2.26 -8.86
CA SER A 171 -10.44 3.47 -9.69
C SER A 171 -9.66 4.60 -9.02
N LEU A 172 -9.73 4.72 -7.69
CA LEU A 172 -8.87 5.63 -6.92
C LEU A 172 -7.42 5.14 -6.94
N GLN A 173 -7.21 3.83 -6.74
CA GLN A 173 -5.88 3.24 -6.81
C GLN A 173 -5.21 3.47 -8.18
N LYS A 174 -5.98 3.36 -9.28
CA LYS A 174 -5.54 3.68 -10.65
C LYS A 174 -5.15 5.15 -10.80
N LEU A 175 -5.96 6.06 -10.27
CA LEU A 175 -5.66 7.48 -10.31
C LEU A 175 -4.34 7.80 -9.61
N ILE A 176 -4.09 7.19 -8.44
CA ILE A 176 -2.85 7.42 -7.68
C ILE A 176 -1.61 6.92 -8.45
N ILE A 177 -1.66 5.74 -9.07
CA ILE A 177 -0.52 5.24 -9.86
C ILE A 177 -0.27 6.02 -11.14
N GLU A 178 -1.23 6.81 -11.61
CA GLU A 178 -1.06 7.73 -12.74
C GLU A 178 -0.47 9.07 -12.27
N ILE A 179 -0.80 9.54 -11.06
CA ILE A 179 -0.28 10.77 -10.48
C ILE A 179 1.17 10.62 -10.03
N VAL A 180 1.50 9.56 -9.27
CA VAL A 180 2.82 9.41 -8.64
C VAL A 180 4.00 9.44 -9.63
N PRO A 181 3.94 8.79 -10.81
CA PRO A 181 5.01 8.89 -11.80
C PRO A 181 5.31 10.33 -12.24
N LEU A 182 4.32 11.23 -12.20
CA LEU A 182 4.53 12.64 -12.52
C LEU A 182 5.39 13.34 -11.46
N CYS A 183 5.26 12.96 -10.18
CA CYS A 183 6.12 13.45 -9.09
C CYS A 183 7.58 12.98 -9.22
N LYS A 184 7.81 11.88 -9.93
CA LYS A 184 9.14 11.28 -10.15
C LYS A 184 9.80 11.77 -11.45
N SER A 185 9.02 12.37 -12.34
CA SER A 185 9.50 12.83 -13.64
C SER A 185 10.18 14.19 -13.49
N PRO A 186 11.40 14.37 -14.03
CA PRO A 186 12.00 15.70 -14.12
C PRO A 186 11.32 16.57 -15.20
N HIS A 187 10.53 15.96 -16.08
CA HIS A 187 9.82 16.67 -17.14
C HIS A 187 8.43 17.07 -16.68
N GLN A 188 8.03 18.28 -17.03
CA GLN A 188 6.66 18.76 -16.80
C GLN A 188 5.65 17.86 -17.53
N PRO A 189 4.56 17.45 -16.84
CA PRO A 189 3.50 16.68 -17.48
C PRO A 189 2.79 17.54 -18.52
N LYS A 190 2.29 16.90 -19.58
CA LYS A 190 1.53 17.61 -20.61
C LYS A 190 0.24 18.21 -20.01
N PRO A 191 -0.16 19.45 -20.38
CA PRO A 191 -1.32 20.12 -19.78
C PRO A 191 -2.62 19.33 -19.87
N GLU A 192 -2.84 18.60 -20.97
CA GLU A 192 -4.02 17.76 -21.18
C GLU A 192 -4.08 16.57 -20.21
N VAL A 193 -2.94 15.97 -19.90
CA VAL A 193 -2.83 14.88 -18.92
C VAL A 193 -3.15 15.42 -17.53
N LEU A 194 -2.53 16.55 -17.16
CA LEU A 194 -2.75 17.17 -15.86
C LEU A 194 -4.22 17.55 -15.65
N ARG A 195 -4.85 18.20 -16.64
CA ARG A 195 -6.28 18.59 -16.59
C ARG A 195 -7.19 17.37 -16.44
N SER A 196 -6.87 16.27 -17.14
CA SER A 196 -7.64 15.02 -17.02
C SER A 196 -7.55 14.42 -15.62
N LEU A 197 -6.35 14.43 -15.01
CA LEU A 197 -6.15 13.96 -13.64
C LEU A 197 -6.84 14.84 -12.61
N GLN A 198 -6.77 16.17 -12.77
CA GLN A 198 -7.46 17.15 -11.92
C GLN A 198 -8.97 16.92 -11.93
N HIS A 199 -9.57 16.81 -13.12
CA HIS A 199 -11.00 16.56 -13.24
C HIS A 199 -11.45 15.25 -12.55
N ARG A 200 -10.65 14.19 -12.65
CA ARG A 200 -10.93 12.93 -11.95
C ARG A 200 -10.71 13.06 -10.44
N MET A 201 -9.78 13.89 -10.00
CA MET A 201 -9.54 14.15 -8.59
C MET A 201 -10.69 14.94 -7.96
N GLU A 202 -11.26 15.94 -8.65
CA GLU A 202 -12.43 16.71 -8.19
C GLU A 202 -13.59 15.78 -7.79
N TYR A 203 -13.85 14.74 -8.59
CA TYR A 203 -14.85 13.73 -8.24
C TYR A 203 -14.53 13.07 -6.89
N TRP A 204 -13.30 12.63 -6.67
CA TRP A 204 -12.92 11.97 -5.42
C TRP A 204 -12.92 12.93 -4.23
N GLU A 205 -12.42 14.14 -4.40
CA GLU A 205 -12.45 15.18 -3.36
C GLU A 205 -13.88 15.44 -2.86
N SER A 206 -14.87 15.40 -3.75
CA SER A 206 -16.29 15.54 -3.39
C SER A 206 -16.83 14.39 -2.50
N THR A 207 -16.12 13.27 -2.41
CA THR A 207 -16.49 12.11 -1.57
C THR A 207 -15.78 12.08 -0.21
N VAL A 208 -14.88 13.03 0.05
CA VAL A 208 -14.18 13.13 1.34
C VAL A 208 -15.19 13.42 2.44
N VAL A 209 -15.07 12.68 3.54
CA VAL A 209 -15.92 12.85 4.72
C VAL A 209 -15.86 14.29 5.24
N GLU A 210 -17.00 14.89 5.59
CA GLU A 210 -17.11 16.24 6.15
C GLU A 210 -16.70 16.33 7.64
N ASP A 211 -16.38 17.55 8.09
CA ASP A 211 -15.75 17.85 9.39
C ASP A 211 -16.51 17.33 10.63
N GLY A 212 -17.82 17.07 10.55
CA GLY A 212 -18.65 16.74 11.71
C GLY A 212 -18.73 15.26 12.14
N GLN A 213 -17.99 14.32 11.54
CA GLN A 213 -18.06 12.90 11.94
C GLN A 213 -17.16 12.53 13.13
N CYS A 214 -16.12 13.32 13.42
CA CYS A 214 -15.17 13.03 14.50
C CYS A 214 -15.45 13.77 15.81
N ASP A 215 -16.26 14.84 15.79
CA ASP A 215 -16.53 15.72 16.94
C ASP A 215 -17.83 15.38 17.70
N LYS A 216 -18.57 14.34 17.28
CA LYS A 216 -19.83 13.95 17.94
C LYS A 216 -19.59 13.05 19.16
N GLU A 217 -18.92 13.57 20.18
CA GLU A 217 -18.85 12.92 21.50
C GLU A 217 -20.09 13.20 22.38
N GLU A 218 -21.02 14.09 21.98
CA GLU A 218 -22.12 14.54 22.86
C GLU A 218 -23.57 14.25 22.37
N SER A 219 -23.77 13.50 21.28
CA SER A 219 -25.11 13.05 20.90
C SER A 219 -25.29 11.55 21.20
N PRO A 220 -26.11 11.16 22.20
CA PRO A 220 -26.27 9.76 22.61
C PRO A 220 -26.96 8.85 21.56
N SER A 221 -27.21 9.36 20.35
CA SER A 221 -27.93 8.67 19.28
C SER A 221 -27.05 8.01 18.21
N HIS A 222 -25.72 8.22 18.18
CA HIS A 222 -24.84 7.66 17.14
C HIS A 222 -23.52 7.09 17.66
N VAL A 223 -23.53 6.38 18.78
CA VAL A 223 -22.44 5.43 19.06
C VAL A 223 -22.46 4.39 17.93
N CYS A 224 -21.35 4.16 17.23
CA CYS A 224 -21.20 3.04 16.29
C CYS A 224 -21.35 1.73 17.07
N THR A 225 -22.58 1.28 17.27
CA THR A 225 -22.92 0.16 18.15
C THR A 225 -22.69 -1.18 17.47
N THR A 226 -22.69 -1.23 16.13
CA THR A 226 -22.51 -2.48 15.38
C THR A 226 -21.12 -2.60 14.77
N PRO A 227 -20.60 -3.83 14.58
CA PRO A 227 -19.38 -4.07 13.82
C PRO A 227 -19.44 -3.54 12.37
N ALA A 228 -20.62 -3.54 11.76
CA ALA A 228 -20.81 -3.06 10.39
C ALA A 228 -20.62 -1.54 10.29
N ASP A 229 -21.15 -0.78 11.26
CA ASP A 229 -21.00 0.68 11.31
C ASP A 229 -19.52 1.08 11.49
N ARG A 230 -18.81 0.38 12.38
CA ARG A 230 -17.37 0.60 12.58
C ARG A 230 -16.56 0.31 11.32
N ALA A 231 -16.86 -0.80 10.64
CA ALA A 231 -16.20 -1.14 9.38
C ALA A 231 -16.48 -0.08 8.30
N HIS A 232 -17.72 0.41 8.22
CA HIS A 232 -18.09 1.46 7.26
C HIS A 232 -17.33 2.77 7.53
N LEU A 233 -17.31 3.23 8.77
CA LEU A 233 -16.58 4.44 9.17
C LEU A 233 -15.08 4.30 8.93
N PHE A 234 -14.50 3.14 9.25
CA PHE A 234 -13.11 2.82 8.95
C PHE A 234 -12.81 2.94 7.45
N HIS A 235 -13.62 2.31 6.59
CA HIS A 235 -13.44 2.37 5.14
C HIS A 235 -13.58 3.79 4.59
N GLN A 236 -14.50 4.59 5.12
CA GLN A 236 -14.69 5.99 4.72
C GLN A 236 -13.47 6.84 5.08
N HIS A 237 -12.98 6.74 6.32
CA HIS A 237 -11.80 7.47 6.76
C HIS A 237 -10.53 7.02 6.04
N SER A 238 -10.30 5.71 5.90
CA SER A 238 -9.12 5.20 5.19
C SER A 238 -9.12 5.66 3.73
N THR A 239 -10.27 5.60 3.05
CA THR A 239 -10.39 6.07 1.66
C THR A 239 -10.18 7.58 1.56
N SER A 240 -10.74 8.36 2.49
CA SER A 240 -10.53 9.82 2.55
C SER A 240 -9.05 10.18 2.69
N LEU A 241 -8.29 9.47 3.52
CA LEU A 241 -6.84 9.69 3.65
C LEU A 241 -6.10 9.43 2.33
N TYR A 242 -6.45 8.39 1.57
CA TYR A 242 -5.87 8.17 0.23
C TYR A 242 -6.22 9.29 -0.75
N ILE A 243 -7.47 9.76 -0.74
CA ILE A 243 -7.92 10.87 -1.61
C ILE A 243 -7.13 12.14 -1.28
N LEU A 244 -7.04 12.50 0.00
CA LEU A 244 -6.33 13.70 0.46
C LEU A 244 -4.84 13.64 0.13
N ALA A 245 -4.20 12.47 0.28
CA ALA A 245 -2.80 12.28 -0.08
C ALA A 245 -2.59 12.39 -1.60
N ALA A 246 -3.47 11.79 -2.40
CA ALA A 246 -3.40 11.85 -3.87
C ALA A 246 -3.64 13.26 -4.41
N SER A 247 -4.65 13.96 -3.88
CA SER A 247 -4.98 15.35 -4.17
C SER A 247 -3.78 16.26 -3.87
N LEU A 248 -3.15 16.07 -2.71
CA LEU A 248 -1.96 16.84 -2.34
C LEU A 248 -0.77 16.61 -3.28
N LEU A 249 -0.51 15.35 -3.66
CA LEU A 249 0.53 15.04 -4.65
C LEU A 249 0.26 15.73 -5.99
N LEU A 250 -1.00 15.69 -6.46
CA LEU A 250 -1.40 16.34 -7.70
C LEU A 250 -1.23 17.86 -7.62
N ASP A 251 -1.57 18.49 -6.51
CA ASP A 251 -1.33 19.91 -6.26
C ASP A 251 0.16 20.27 -6.36
N TRP A 252 1.05 19.44 -5.81
CA TRP A 252 2.49 19.65 -5.93
C TRP A 252 2.97 19.53 -7.38
N VAL A 253 2.47 18.54 -8.13
CA VAL A 253 2.76 18.40 -9.56
C VAL A 253 2.28 19.64 -10.33
N SER A 254 1.07 20.13 -10.07
CA SER A 254 0.54 21.33 -10.71
C SER A 254 1.38 22.57 -10.42
N ARG A 255 1.76 22.81 -9.17
CA ARG A 255 2.54 24.00 -8.77
C ARG A 255 3.98 23.95 -9.28
N SER A 256 4.55 22.77 -9.47
CA SER A 256 5.87 22.63 -10.09
C SER A 256 5.92 23.15 -11.55
N GLN A 257 4.77 23.29 -12.22
CA GLN A 257 4.70 23.94 -13.54
C GLN A 257 4.94 25.46 -13.48
N GLU A 258 4.70 26.10 -12.33
CA GLU A 258 4.76 27.55 -12.18
C GLU A 258 6.19 28.07 -11.93
N VAL A 259 7.12 27.18 -11.55
CA VAL A 259 8.49 27.55 -11.14
C VAL A 259 9.50 26.84 -12.04
N SER A 260 10.10 27.59 -12.98
CA SER A 260 11.18 27.11 -13.84
C SER A 260 12.50 27.05 -13.06
N TYR A 261 12.94 25.89 -12.57
CA TYR A 261 14.33 25.73 -12.13
C TYR A 261 14.92 24.35 -12.40
N GLU A 262 16.11 24.39 -13.02
CA GLU A 262 17.11 23.35 -13.15
C GLU A 262 17.75 23.04 -11.77
N ALA A 263 17.20 22.12 -10.99
CA ALA A 263 17.88 21.54 -9.84
C ALA A 263 17.24 20.20 -9.43
N GLU A 264 18.04 19.35 -8.76
CA GLU A 264 17.71 18.02 -8.21
C GLU A 264 16.29 17.89 -7.61
N PRO A 265 15.70 16.68 -7.51
CA PRO A 265 14.32 16.54 -7.06
C PRO A 265 14.16 17.11 -5.64
N HIS A 266 13.70 18.35 -5.58
CA HIS A 266 13.45 19.03 -4.33
C HIS A 266 12.22 18.38 -3.71
N LEU A 267 12.37 17.91 -2.47
CA LEU A 267 11.25 17.57 -1.62
C LEU A 267 10.21 18.70 -1.70
N PRO A 268 8.91 18.37 -1.77
CA PRO A 268 7.88 19.39 -1.89
C PRO A 268 7.98 20.37 -0.72
N PRO A 269 7.69 21.67 -0.94
CA PRO A 269 7.62 22.61 0.16
C PRO A 269 6.51 22.18 1.12
N PRO A 270 6.68 22.40 2.43
CA PRO A 270 5.59 22.24 3.37
C PRO A 270 4.38 23.09 2.97
N CYS A 271 3.17 22.64 3.30
CA CYS A 271 1.97 23.41 3.00
C CYS A 271 0.86 23.20 4.03
N ASN A 272 0.27 24.30 4.49
CA ASN A 272 -0.96 24.30 5.26
C ASN A 272 -2.17 24.32 4.32
N SER A 273 -2.30 23.29 3.49
CA SER A 273 -3.42 23.15 2.56
C SER A 273 -4.68 22.62 3.27
N TRP A 274 -5.83 22.70 2.59
CA TRP A 274 -7.07 22.12 3.13
C TRP A 274 -6.93 20.60 3.28
N GLN A 275 -6.20 19.94 2.36
CA GLN A 275 -5.95 18.50 2.42
C GLN A 275 -5.24 18.10 3.72
N ILE A 276 -4.22 18.86 4.12
CA ILE A 276 -3.45 18.60 5.34
C ILE A 276 -4.28 18.86 6.60
N ARG A 277 -5.02 19.97 6.64
CA ARG A 277 -5.92 20.24 7.78
C ARG A 277 -6.93 19.11 7.98
N ARG A 278 -7.56 18.67 6.89
CA ARG A 278 -8.55 17.59 6.93
C ARG A 278 -7.92 16.25 7.30
N ALA A 279 -6.77 15.90 6.72
CA ALA A 279 -6.06 14.67 7.02
C ALA A 279 -5.69 14.58 8.51
N LEU A 280 -5.15 15.66 9.07
CA LEU A 280 -4.77 15.71 10.49
C LEU A 280 -5.98 15.61 11.43
N GLN A 281 -7.15 16.14 11.05
CA GLN A 281 -8.40 15.93 11.80
C GLN A 281 -8.81 14.45 11.79
N ILE A 282 -8.80 13.79 10.63
CA ILE A 282 -9.12 12.36 10.51
C ILE A 282 -8.12 11.51 11.31
N MET A 283 -6.82 11.82 11.25
CA MET A 283 -5.78 11.08 12.00
C MET A 283 -5.92 11.24 13.53
N ARG A 284 -6.48 12.36 14.00
CA ARG A 284 -6.76 12.60 15.43
C ARG A 284 -8.09 12.00 15.89
N CYS A 285 -8.93 11.55 14.97
CA CYS A 285 -10.24 10.99 15.25
C CYS A 285 -10.11 9.68 16.05
N SER A 286 -10.48 9.70 17.33
CA SER A 286 -10.32 8.58 18.26
C SER A 286 -10.95 7.26 17.75
N GLN A 287 -12.14 7.36 17.15
CA GLN A 287 -12.89 6.23 16.60
C GLN A 287 -12.21 5.60 15.37
N ALA A 288 -11.54 6.41 14.55
CA ALA A 288 -10.81 5.93 13.37
C ALA A 288 -9.43 5.37 13.74
N HIS A 289 -8.79 6.01 14.73
CA HIS A 289 -7.40 5.81 15.08
C HIS A 289 -7.10 4.39 15.61
N GLU A 290 -8.00 3.76 16.36
CA GLU A 290 -7.77 2.38 16.85
C GLU A 290 -7.68 1.35 15.71
N GLU A 291 -8.60 1.40 14.76
CA GLU A 291 -8.64 0.48 13.61
C GLU A 291 -7.56 0.82 12.58
N LEU A 292 -7.33 2.12 12.30
CA LEU A 292 -6.29 2.58 11.39
C LEU A 292 -4.90 2.14 11.85
N SER A 293 -4.61 2.20 13.15
CA SER A 293 -3.31 1.79 13.71
C SER A 293 -3.08 0.27 13.69
N ARG A 294 -4.11 -0.54 13.39
CA ARG A 294 -4.00 -2.00 13.20
C ARG A 294 -3.96 -2.43 11.73
N CYS A 295 -3.92 -1.48 10.79
CA CYS A 295 -4.04 -1.75 9.37
C CYS A 295 -2.95 -1.05 8.54
N TYR A 296 -2.51 -1.70 7.46
CA TYR A 296 -1.53 -1.16 6.50
C TYR A 296 -2.08 -0.02 5.64
N LEU A 297 -3.39 0.23 5.65
CA LEU A 297 -4.01 1.18 4.73
C LEU A 297 -3.58 2.62 4.99
N GLY A 298 -3.28 3.02 6.22
CA GLY A 298 -2.88 4.41 6.50
C GLY A 298 -1.39 4.71 6.37
N SER A 299 -0.53 3.71 6.15
CA SER A 299 0.93 3.90 6.13
C SER A 299 1.38 4.86 5.02
N TRP A 300 0.87 4.66 3.79
CA TRP A 300 1.22 5.53 2.67
C TRP A 300 0.66 6.96 2.81
N PRO A 301 -0.63 7.18 3.13
CA PRO A 301 -1.12 8.53 3.41
C PRO A 301 -0.31 9.27 4.49
N SER A 302 0.04 8.59 5.59
CA SER A 302 0.86 9.16 6.68
C SER A 302 2.24 9.60 6.19
N LEU A 303 2.88 8.83 5.30
CA LEU A 303 4.12 9.25 4.64
C LEU A 303 3.92 10.54 3.84
N ILE A 304 2.89 10.61 2.99
CA ILE A 304 2.61 11.78 2.16
C ILE A 304 2.34 13.03 3.01
N PHE A 305 1.54 12.92 4.06
CA PHE A 305 1.29 14.05 4.96
C PHE A 305 2.53 14.44 5.76
N GLY A 306 3.36 13.48 6.14
CA GLY A 306 4.66 13.72 6.77
C GLY A 306 5.58 14.61 5.92
N TYR A 307 5.53 14.48 4.59
CA TYR A 307 6.23 15.37 3.68
C TYR A 307 5.69 16.80 3.65
N ALA A 308 4.45 17.04 4.08
CA ALA A 308 3.80 18.35 3.95
C ALA A 308 3.78 19.19 5.24
N VAL A 309 3.86 18.53 6.40
CA VAL A 309 3.78 19.19 7.70
C VAL A 309 5.03 20.02 8.00
N ASP A 310 4.81 21.19 8.63
CA ASP A 310 5.84 22.18 9.01
C ASP A 310 5.84 22.53 10.51
N ARG A 311 4.78 22.21 11.23
CA ARG A 311 4.64 22.53 12.66
C ARG A 311 4.97 21.31 13.54
N PRO A 312 5.67 21.49 14.67
CA PRO A 312 5.96 20.40 15.60
C PRO A 312 4.70 19.62 16.04
N GLU A 313 3.58 20.31 16.24
CA GLU A 313 2.29 19.71 16.60
C GLU A 313 1.75 18.75 15.52
N HIS A 314 1.93 19.09 14.25
CA HIS A 314 1.47 18.28 13.12
C HIS A 314 2.43 17.11 12.89
N VAL A 315 3.74 17.36 13.03
CA VAL A 315 4.78 16.32 13.01
C VAL A 315 4.53 15.27 14.09
N ALA A 316 4.17 15.71 15.31
CA ALA A 316 3.86 14.80 16.42
C ALA A 316 2.68 13.87 16.10
N VAL A 317 1.66 14.34 15.38
CA VAL A 317 0.53 13.49 14.94
C VAL A 317 1.00 12.40 13.98
N VAL A 318 1.74 12.77 12.93
CA VAL A 318 2.24 11.81 11.93
C VAL A 318 3.21 10.81 12.55
N ARG A 319 4.13 11.29 13.40
CA ARG A 319 5.08 10.45 14.14
C ARG A 319 4.36 9.44 15.01
N THR A 320 3.37 9.90 15.78
CA THR A 320 2.60 9.03 16.69
C THR A 320 1.83 7.97 15.91
N ASP A 321 1.22 8.32 14.77
CA ASP A 321 0.50 7.37 13.94
C ASP A 321 1.41 6.25 13.41
N LEU A 322 2.57 6.58 12.82
CA LEU A 322 3.53 5.60 12.31
C LEU A 322 4.12 4.73 13.43
N ASP A 323 4.48 5.34 14.56
CA ASP A 323 5.02 4.62 15.71
C ASP A 323 4.00 3.63 16.29
N GLN A 324 2.73 4.02 16.42
CA GLN A 324 1.69 3.12 16.89
C GLN A 324 1.39 1.99 15.92
N ARG A 325 1.37 2.26 14.61
CA ARG A 325 1.25 1.20 13.58
C ARG A 325 2.40 0.21 13.69
N PHE A 326 3.62 0.69 13.87
CA PHE A 326 4.78 -0.17 14.09
C PHE A 326 4.57 -1.08 15.30
N HIS A 327 4.20 -0.54 16.46
CA HIS A 327 4.03 -1.33 17.68
C HIS A 327 2.84 -2.31 17.62
N LYS A 328 1.83 -2.05 16.80
CA LYS A 328 0.65 -2.93 16.64
C LYS A 328 0.83 -3.98 15.56
N MET A 329 1.45 -3.63 14.44
CA MET A 329 1.60 -4.51 13.28
C MET A 329 2.97 -5.19 13.20
N TYR A 330 3.97 -4.66 13.93
CA TYR A 330 5.38 -5.02 13.81
C TYR A 330 5.82 -5.04 12.35
N SER A 331 5.52 -3.97 11.60
CA SER A 331 5.89 -3.79 10.20
C SER A 331 7.14 -2.93 10.12
N SER A 332 8.26 -3.48 9.62
CA SER A 332 9.50 -2.71 9.44
C SER A 332 9.34 -1.58 8.43
N GLU A 333 8.32 -1.61 7.58
CA GLU A 333 8.03 -0.50 6.67
C GLU A 333 7.69 0.80 7.41
N GLU A 334 6.90 0.74 8.49
CA GLU A 334 6.54 1.94 9.26
C GLU A 334 7.78 2.61 9.85
N LEU A 335 8.76 1.81 10.30
CA LEU A 335 10.05 2.32 10.77
C LEU A 335 10.85 2.97 9.63
N LEU A 336 10.80 2.43 8.42
CA LEU A 336 11.50 3.00 7.27
C LEU A 336 10.87 4.33 6.87
N PHE A 337 9.54 4.43 6.83
CA PHE A 337 8.84 5.69 6.60
C PHE A 337 9.13 6.72 7.69
N LEU A 338 9.10 6.31 8.96
CA LEU A 338 9.42 7.22 10.06
C LEU A 338 10.87 7.73 9.98
N ARG A 339 11.84 6.86 9.69
CA ARG A 339 13.25 7.27 9.51
C ARG A 339 13.43 8.25 8.36
N GLU A 340 12.74 8.03 7.25
CA GLU A 340 12.73 8.92 6.10
C GLU A 340 12.19 10.29 6.48
N LEU A 341 11.02 10.35 7.12
CA LEU A 341 10.40 11.59 7.58
C LEU A 341 11.23 12.33 8.63
N GLU A 342 11.84 11.64 9.59
CA GLU A 342 12.74 12.25 10.58
C GLU A 342 13.94 12.94 9.90
N SER A 343 14.46 12.35 8.82
CA SER A 343 15.50 12.99 8.02
C SER A 343 14.98 14.26 7.33
N VAL A 344 13.77 14.22 6.77
CA VAL A 344 13.13 15.37 6.11
C VAL A 344 12.87 16.51 7.10
N TRP A 345 12.27 16.22 8.25
CA TRP A 345 11.94 17.20 9.29
C TRP A 345 13.20 17.85 9.87
N ARG A 346 14.27 17.07 10.08
CA ARG A 346 15.57 17.60 10.53
C ARG A 346 16.17 18.57 9.52
N THR A 347 16.16 18.22 8.22
CA THR A 347 16.64 19.10 7.15
C THR A 347 15.85 20.41 7.08
N ARG A 348 14.56 20.38 7.45
CA ARG A 348 13.69 21.56 7.53
C ARG A 348 13.83 22.37 8.82
N GLY A 349 14.69 21.95 9.75
CA GLY A 349 14.86 22.62 11.04
C GLY A 349 13.68 22.47 12.00
N ILE A 350 12.80 21.49 11.76
CA ILE A 350 11.70 21.18 12.67
C ILE A 350 12.26 20.32 13.79
N SER A 351 12.58 20.95 14.92
CA SER A 351 12.99 20.24 16.13
C SER A 351 11.80 19.53 16.78
N SER A 352 12.04 18.30 17.23
CA SER A 352 11.11 17.41 17.95
C SER A 352 10.61 17.99 19.26
#